data_AF-A0A842W673-F1
#
_entry.id   AF-A0A842W673-F1
#
_cell.length_a   1.000
_cell.length_b   1.000
_cell.length_c   1.000
_cell.angle_alpha   90.00
_cell.angle_beta   90.00
_cell.angle_gamma   90.00
#
_symmetry.space_group_name_H-M   'P 1'
#
loop_
_entity.id
_entity.type
_entity.pdbx_description
1 polymer ?
#
loop_
_entity_poly.entity_id
_entity_poly.type
_entity_poly.pdbx_seq_one_letter_code
_entity_poly.pdbx_strand_id
1 'polypeptide(L)'
;MIEMTSVKVLSLTHEEDVDGIGAQAILFRFFKEYKSNTDSVTLISDLLGTQEFDDIILETARTDYTSYLLYWSAILAQNLDKLDDELKKELDIVKDFDKDIINIYSKIANNAYLDKETLNLISNNADKFVNIDLVILTDLGFNVNFQSLLSVLEKTNIKVAYYDHHEPEENIQKRLNEFCKNYVVDGVETSSEIVKECFMPSDDIANKIAVRGADADFNKYEFVETKRLQSILNRKIADEALEGIMLLLSEGKFNDSLIDKLYKESEIWHNEQIEILKNQTYQYVQENTTHGSVTITIGLSGMRPELATHHLERLYKEKHTQIEKNQIFVGI
;
A
#
# COMPACT_ATOMS: atom_id res chain seq x y z
N MET A 1 16.01 -33.94 -16.89
CA MET A 1 14.82 -33.32 -16.28
C MET A 1 14.86 -31.88 -16.74
N ILE A 2 13.82 -31.41 -17.41
CA ILE A 2 13.68 -29.97 -17.69
C ILE A 2 13.33 -29.35 -16.35
N GLU A 3 14.17 -28.44 -15.87
CA GLU A 3 13.92 -27.70 -14.64
C GLU A 3 12.71 -26.81 -14.91
N MET A 4 11.63 -26.99 -14.14
CA MET A 4 10.43 -26.20 -14.35
C MET A 4 10.73 -24.75 -13.96
N THR A 5 10.56 -23.82 -14.89
CA THR A 5 10.77 -22.39 -14.63
C THR A 5 9.52 -21.81 -13.99
N SER A 6 9.51 -21.71 -12.65
CA SER A 6 8.50 -20.94 -11.94
C SER A 6 8.87 -19.46 -11.98
N VAL A 7 7.90 -18.63 -12.34
CA VAL A 7 8.01 -17.17 -12.31
C VAL A 7 7.47 -16.67 -10.99
N LYS A 8 8.16 -15.71 -10.37
CA LYS A 8 7.69 -15.10 -9.13
C LYS A 8 7.23 -13.67 -9.35
N VAL A 9 5.96 -13.43 -9.01
CA VAL A 9 5.29 -12.15 -9.13
C VAL A 9 5.06 -11.57 -7.74
N LEU A 10 5.45 -10.32 -7.53
CA LEU A 10 5.13 -9.56 -6.31
C LEU A 10 4.02 -8.55 -6.62
N SER A 11 2.88 -8.64 -5.95
CA SER A 11 1.87 -7.57 -5.93
C SER A 11 2.08 -6.70 -4.68
N LEU A 12 2.41 -5.42 -4.88
CA LEU A 12 2.59 -4.44 -3.82
C LEU A 12 1.57 -3.32 -3.94
N THR A 13 0.86 -3.05 -2.84
CA THR A 13 -0.15 -1.99 -2.74
C THR A 13 -0.14 -1.32 -1.38
N HIS A 14 -0.82 -0.19 -1.20
CA HIS A 14 -1.05 0.33 0.14
C HIS A 14 -2.20 -0.40 0.86
N GLU A 15 -2.19 -0.42 2.19
CA GLU A 15 -3.21 -1.09 3.01
C GLU A 15 -4.27 -0.15 3.59
N GLU A 16 -4.31 1.09 3.10
CA GLU A 16 -5.02 2.13 3.83
C GLU A 16 -6.53 2.11 3.65
N ASP A 17 -7.02 1.58 2.54
CA ASP A 17 -8.43 1.54 2.21
C ASP A 17 -8.81 0.32 1.34
N VAL A 18 -10.08 0.29 0.96
CA VAL A 18 -10.67 -0.81 0.20
C VAL A 18 -10.18 -0.81 -1.26
N ASP A 19 -9.68 0.31 -1.79
CA ASP A 19 -9.21 0.38 -3.18
C ASP A 19 -7.93 -0.42 -3.36
N GLY A 20 -6.88 -0.11 -2.59
CA GLY A 20 -5.62 -0.86 -2.64
C GLY A 20 -5.79 -2.36 -2.32
N ILE A 21 -6.49 -2.68 -1.24
CA ILE A 21 -6.79 -4.08 -0.88
C ILE A 21 -7.66 -4.76 -1.94
N GLY A 22 -8.58 -4.03 -2.57
CA GLY A 22 -9.43 -4.51 -3.65
C GLY A 22 -8.64 -4.83 -4.91
N ALA A 23 -7.75 -3.92 -5.33
CA ALA A 23 -6.84 -4.12 -6.45
C ALA A 23 -5.99 -5.40 -6.27
N GLN A 24 -5.42 -5.59 -5.09
CA GLN A 24 -4.66 -6.80 -4.77
C GLN A 24 -5.53 -8.06 -4.74
N ALA A 25 -6.78 -7.99 -4.25
CA ALA A 25 -7.72 -9.11 -4.27
C ALA A 25 -8.10 -9.53 -5.71
N ILE A 26 -8.24 -8.56 -6.62
CA ILE A 26 -8.47 -8.82 -8.05
C ILE A 26 -7.25 -9.51 -8.67
N LEU A 27 -6.02 -9.04 -8.38
CA LEU A 27 -4.80 -9.70 -8.84
C LEU A 27 -4.70 -11.14 -8.31
N PHE A 28 -4.96 -11.34 -7.01
CA PHE A 28 -4.97 -12.68 -6.42
C PHE A 28 -5.96 -13.60 -7.14
N ARG A 29 -7.17 -13.09 -7.42
CA ARG A 29 -8.18 -13.81 -8.19
C ARG A 29 -7.70 -14.16 -9.60
N PHE A 30 -7.12 -13.20 -10.31
CA PHE A 30 -6.54 -13.40 -11.64
C PHE A 30 -5.49 -14.51 -11.64
N PHE A 31 -4.51 -14.47 -10.74
CA PHE A 31 -3.44 -15.47 -10.64
C PHE A 31 -3.91 -16.81 -10.06
N LYS A 32 -5.08 -16.91 -9.44
CA LYS A 32 -5.71 -18.19 -9.09
C LYS A 32 -6.34 -18.86 -10.32
N GLU A 33 -6.81 -18.07 -11.28
CA GLU A 33 -7.58 -18.54 -12.44
C GLU A 33 -6.76 -18.56 -13.75
N TYR A 34 -5.58 -17.94 -13.80
CA TYR A 34 -4.83 -17.66 -15.04
C TYR A 34 -4.56 -18.89 -15.91
N LYS A 35 -4.25 -20.05 -15.33
CA LYS A 35 -3.94 -21.27 -16.09
C LYS A 35 -5.13 -21.78 -16.91
N SER A 36 -6.34 -21.40 -16.53
CA SER A 36 -7.55 -21.83 -17.22
C SER A 36 -7.95 -20.91 -18.38
N ASN A 37 -7.26 -19.78 -18.57
CA ASN A 37 -7.61 -18.75 -19.54
C ASN A 37 -6.40 -18.35 -20.42
N THR A 38 -6.51 -18.56 -21.73
CA THR A 38 -5.46 -18.22 -22.70
C THR A 38 -5.11 -16.74 -22.71
N ASP A 39 -6.10 -15.85 -22.57
CA ASP A 39 -5.87 -14.40 -22.57
C ASP A 39 -5.03 -13.98 -21.35
N SER A 40 -5.27 -14.61 -20.20
CA SER A 40 -4.47 -14.39 -18.98
C SER A 40 -3.02 -14.83 -19.15
N VAL A 41 -2.78 -15.96 -19.81
CA VAL A 41 -1.42 -16.43 -20.11
C VAL A 41 -0.71 -15.47 -21.07
N THR A 42 -1.41 -14.97 -22.08
CA THR A 42 -0.85 -13.97 -23.01
C THR A 42 -0.50 -12.67 -22.29
N LEU A 43 -1.40 -12.14 -21.46
CA LEU A 43 -1.15 -10.92 -20.68
C LEU A 43 0.11 -11.06 -19.81
N ILE A 44 0.24 -12.17 -19.09
CA ILE A 44 1.45 -12.40 -18.26
C ILE A 44 2.69 -12.57 -19.12
N SER A 45 2.60 -13.30 -20.22
CA SER A 45 3.74 -13.47 -21.13
C SER A 45 4.24 -12.12 -21.65
N ASP A 46 3.32 -11.21 -21.96
CA ASP A 46 3.63 -9.86 -22.42
C ASP A 46 4.29 -9.03 -21.31
N LEU A 47 3.79 -9.10 -20.07
CA LEU A 47 4.39 -8.42 -18.92
C LEU A 47 5.79 -8.97 -18.58
N LEU A 48 6.03 -10.27 -18.74
CA LEU A 48 7.34 -10.87 -18.51
C LEU A 48 8.29 -10.66 -19.70
N GLY A 49 7.74 -10.50 -20.90
CA GLY A 49 8.50 -10.50 -22.15
C GLY A 49 8.99 -11.90 -22.56
N THR A 50 8.35 -12.96 -22.07
CA THR A 50 8.66 -14.36 -22.39
C THR A 50 7.41 -15.23 -22.30
N GLN A 51 7.35 -16.30 -23.10
CA GLN A 51 6.32 -17.34 -23.04
C GLN A 51 6.81 -18.62 -22.34
N GLU A 52 8.05 -18.63 -21.87
CA GLU A 52 8.72 -19.82 -21.33
C GLU A 52 8.63 -19.87 -19.78
N PHE A 53 7.44 -20.21 -19.26
CA PHE A 53 7.23 -20.47 -17.84
C PHE A 53 6.18 -21.56 -17.61
N ASP A 54 6.38 -22.36 -16.57
CA ASP A 54 5.49 -23.48 -16.23
C ASP A 54 4.50 -23.14 -15.11
N ASP A 55 4.89 -22.23 -14.23
CA ASP A 55 4.08 -21.82 -13.10
C ASP A 55 4.36 -20.37 -12.69
N ILE A 56 3.42 -19.82 -11.94
CA ILE A 56 3.49 -18.48 -11.36
C ILE A 56 3.23 -18.60 -9.87
N ILE A 57 4.15 -18.05 -9.09
CA ILE A 57 4.00 -17.86 -7.66
C ILE A 57 3.69 -16.39 -7.45
N LEU A 58 2.47 -16.08 -7.00
CA LEU A 58 2.09 -14.74 -6.58
C LEU A 58 2.40 -14.57 -5.09
N GLU A 59 3.23 -13.58 -4.79
CA GLU A 59 3.44 -13.05 -3.46
C GLU A 59 2.70 -11.71 -3.32
N THR A 60 1.98 -11.53 -2.21
CA THR A 60 1.30 -10.26 -1.90
C THR A 60 2.02 -9.52 -0.79
N ALA A 61 2.04 -8.20 -0.92
CA ALA A 61 2.77 -7.27 -0.08
C ALA A 61 1.98 -5.97 0.09
N ARG A 62 2.11 -5.33 1.26
CA ARG A 62 1.37 -4.12 1.63
C ARG A 62 2.27 -3.05 2.25
N THR A 63 1.86 -1.79 2.20
CA THR A 63 2.61 -0.66 2.77
C THR A 63 1.70 0.45 3.30
N ASP A 64 2.13 1.16 4.35
CA ASP A 64 1.46 2.34 4.94
C ASP A 64 2.12 3.66 4.52
N TYR A 65 2.63 3.71 3.28
CA TYR A 65 3.40 4.79 2.64
C TYR A 65 4.72 5.25 3.31
N THR A 66 4.89 5.13 4.62
CA THR A 66 5.94 5.84 5.36
C THR A 66 7.21 5.02 5.57
N SER A 67 7.12 3.86 6.23
CA SER A 67 8.30 3.03 6.52
C SER A 67 8.42 1.82 5.60
N TYR A 68 7.30 1.33 5.07
CA TYR A 68 7.27 0.05 4.38
C TYR A 68 7.82 0.10 2.96
N LEU A 69 7.82 1.25 2.28
CA LEU A 69 8.47 1.36 0.96
C LEU A 69 10.00 1.23 1.04
N LEU A 70 10.62 1.66 2.14
CA LEU A 70 12.06 1.43 2.38
C LEU A 70 12.33 -0.05 2.68
N TYR A 71 11.44 -0.69 3.43
CA TYR A 71 11.45 -2.14 3.65
C TYR A 71 11.40 -2.92 2.33
N TRP A 72 10.46 -2.57 1.44
CA TRP A 72 10.32 -3.22 0.13
C TRP A 72 11.50 -2.93 -0.78
N SER A 73 12.05 -1.71 -0.72
CA SER A 73 13.30 -1.36 -1.40
C SER A 73 14.44 -2.29 -0.95
N ALA A 74 14.60 -2.51 0.36
CA ALA A 74 15.65 -3.36 0.92
C ALA A 74 15.52 -4.82 0.47
N ILE A 75 14.30 -5.34 0.48
CA ILE A 75 13.99 -6.67 -0.01
C ILE A 75 14.31 -6.81 -1.50
N LEU A 76 13.87 -5.85 -2.32
CA LEU A 76 14.12 -5.89 -3.75
C LEU A 76 15.60 -5.67 -4.09
N ALA A 77 16.34 -4.95 -3.24
CA ALA A 77 17.79 -4.85 -3.36
C ALA A 77 18.51 -6.18 -3.07
N GLN A 78 17.91 -7.15 -2.39
CA GLN A 78 18.52 -8.49 -2.27
C GLN A 78 18.42 -9.29 -3.58
N ASN A 79 17.60 -8.84 -4.53
CA ASN A 79 17.53 -9.40 -5.88
C ASN A 79 18.62 -8.81 -6.81
N LEU A 80 19.56 -8.04 -6.26
CA LEU A 80 20.67 -7.42 -7.00
C LEU A 80 21.69 -8.43 -7.54
N ASP A 81 21.59 -9.72 -7.23
CA ASP A 81 22.40 -10.77 -7.86
C ASP A 81 22.22 -10.81 -9.40
N LYS A 82 21.14 -10.20 -9.90
CA LYS A 82 20.85 -9.96 -11.33
C LYS A 82 21.54 -8.69 -11.89
N LEU A 83 22.38 -7.98 -11.14
CA LEU A 83 23.16 -6.81 -11.60
C LEU A 83 24.19 -7.16 -12.70
N ASP A 84 24.50 -6.17 -13.53
CA ASP A 84 25.64 -6.20 -14.47
C ASP A 84 26.97 -6.44 -13.73
N ASP A 85 27.89 -7.16 -14.37
CA ASP A 85 29.18 -7.59 -13.82
C ASP A 85 30.08 -6.40 -13.43
N GLU A 86 29.88 -5.24 -14.06
CA GLU A 86 30.59 -3.99 -13.73
C GLU A 86 30.20 -3.44 -12.35
N LEU A 87 28.90 -3.49 -11.99
CA LEU A 87 28.42 -3.03 -10.68
C LEU A 87 28.72 -4.06 -9.57
N LYS A 88 28.68 -5.35 -9.91
CA LYS A 88 29.11 -6.43 -8.99
C LYS A 88 30.56 -6.24 -8.56
N LYS A 89 31.45 -5.77 -9.45
CA LYS A 89 32.84 -5.47 -9.11
C LYS A 89 33.02 -4.28 -8.17
N GLU A 90 32.19 -3.24 -8.29
CA GLU A 90 32.20 -2.12 -7.34
C GLU A 90 31.69 -2.53 -5.95
N LEU A 91 30.76 -3.49 -5.90
CA LEU A 91 30.20 -4.05 -4.66
C LEU A 91 31.05 -5.19 -4.07
N ASP A 92 31.97 -5.80 -4.82
CA ASP A 92 32.85 -6.90 -4.37
C ASP A 92 33.89 -6.46 -3.30
N ILE A 93 33.96 -5.16 -3.02
CA ILE A 93 34.68 -4.55 -1.87
C ILE A 93 33.91 -4.78 -0.55
N VAL A 94 32.65 -5.21 -0.62
CA VAL A 94 31.69 -5.32 0.50
C VAL A 94 31.33 -6.79 0.76
N LYS A 95 32.33 -7.64 1.00
CA LYS A 95 32.17 -9.09 1.19
C LYS A 95 31.60 -9.56 2.54
N ASP A 96 31.12 -8.65 3.38
CA ASP A 96 30.38 -8.98 4.61
C ASP A 96 28.88 -8.66 4.43
N PHE A 97 28.21 -9.49 3.63
CA PHE A 97 26.83 -9.31 3.13
C PHE A 97 25.74 -9.18 4.21
N ASP A 98 26.00 -9.57 5.46
CA ASP A 98 24.98 -9.57 6.53
C ASP A 98 24.89 -8.25 7.33
N LYS A 99 25.90 -7.37 7.23
CA LYS A 99 25.93 -6.10 7.99
C LYS A 99 25.89 -4.86 7.10
N ASP A 100 26.20 -5.01 5.82
CA ASP A 100 26.40 -3.86 4.94
C ASP A 100 25.22 -3.50 4.02
N ILE A 101 24.15 -4.31 3.90
CA ILE A 101 22.89 -3.80 3.33
C ILE A 101 22.37 -2.66 4.22
N ILE A 102 22.36 -2.84 5.54
CA ILE A 102 21.99 -1.79 6.50
C ILE A 102 22.91 -0.57 6.39
N ASN A 103 24.18 -0.77 6.03
CA ASN A 103 25.20 0.28 5.94
C ASN A 103 25.19 1.03 4.59
N ILE A 104 24.81 0.34 3.51
CA ILE A 104 24.52 0.92 2.20
C ILE A 104 23.20 1.68 2.27
N TYR A 105 22.19 1.13 2.94
CA TYR A 105 20.92 1.81 3.21
C TYR A 105 21.07 3.01 4.14
N SER A 106 21.89 2.94 5.19
CA SER A 106 22.17 4.10 6.05
C SER A 106 22.99 5.19 5.34
N LYS A 107 23.78 4.83 4.32
CA LYS A 107 24.52 5.77 3.47
C LYS A 107 23.69 6.35 2.31
N ILE A 108 22.78 5.56 1.72
CA ILE A 108 21.83 6.00 0.69
C ILE A 108 20.72 6.83 1.35
N ALA A 109 20.22 6.39 2.49
CA ALA A 109 19.27 7.11 3.32
C ALA A 109 20.01 7.82 4.46
N ASN A 110 20.73 8.89 4.14
CA ASN A 110 21.33 9.78 5.15
C ASN A 110 20.31 10.40 6.14
N ASN A 111 19.01 10.06 6.08
CA ASN A 111 17.94 10.57 6.94
C ASN A 111 16.84 9.56 7.35
N ALA A 112 16.89 8.27 6.97
CA ALA A 112 15.82 7.33 7.34
C ALA A 112 16.28 6.34 8.41
N TYR A 113 15.85 6.56 9.66
CA TYR A 113 16.00 5.58 10.72
C TYR A 113 15.02 4.43 10.46
N LEU A 114 15.52 3.27 10.03
CA LEU A 114 14.74 2.04 10.06
C LEU A 114 14.68 1.58 11.52
N ASP A 115 13.47 1.49 12.08
CA ASP A 115 13.31 0.96 13.42
C ASP A 115 13.62 -0.55 13.47
N LYS A 116 13.80 -1.06 14.69
CA LYS A 116 14.17 -2.46 14.93
C LYS A 116 13.11 -3.44 14.42
N GLU A 117 11.85 -3.04 14.45
CA GLU A 117 10.74 -3.87 13.99
C GLU A 117 10.83 -4.07 12.48
N THR A 118 11.04 -2.98 11.74
CA THR A 118 11.26 -2.99 10.30
C THR A 118 12.45 -3.87 9.92
N LEU A 119 13.59 -3.74 10.62
CA LEU A 119 14.76 -4.58 10.37
C LEU A 119 14.47 -6.07 10.59
N ASN A 120 13.79 -6.42 11.68
CA ASN A 120 13.40 -7.80 11.94
C ASN A 120 12.46 -8.34 10.86
N LEU A 121 11.51 -7.52 10.40
CA LEU A 121 10.62 -7.90 9.30
C LEU A 121 11.41 -8.18 8.01
N ILE A 122 12.44 -7.37 7.69
CA ILE A 122 13.28 -7.61 6.48
C ILE A 122 13.95 -8.96 6.60
N SER A 123 14.66 -9.20 7.71
CA SER A 123 15.38 -10.45 7.92
C SER A 123 14.48 -11.68 7.91
N ASN A 124 13.27 -11.57 8.47
CA ASN A 124 12.33 -12.71 8.54
C ASN A 124 11.63 -13.01 7.20
N ASN A 125 11.59 -12.06 6.27
CA ASN A 125 10.86 -12.19 5.01
C ASN A 125 11.75 -12.15 3.76
N ALA A 126 13.05 -11.87 3.92
CA ALA A 126 14.03 -11.83 2.83
C ALA A 126 13.86 -12.98 1.83
N ASP A 127 13.89 -14.22 2.32
CA ASP A 127 13.79 -15.44 1.51
C ASP A 127 12.48 -15.53 0.71
N LYS A 128 11.37 -15.01 1.27
CA LYS A 128 10.05 -14.97 0.61
C LYS A 128 10.07 -14.10 -0.63
N PHE A 129 11.02 -13.17 -0.77
CA PHE A 129 11.05 -12.21 -1.87
C PHE A 129 12.37 -12.24 -2.65
N VAL A 130 13.14 -13.32 -2.52
CA VAL A 130 14.24 -13.61 -3.44
C VAL A 130 13.69 -14.12 -4.77
N ASN A 131 14.40 -13.80 -5.85
CA ASN A 131 14.12 -14.16 -7.24
C ASN A 131 12.77 -13.63 -7.77
N ILE A 132 12.42 -12.38 -7.47
CA ILE A 132 11.28 -11.74 -8.13
C ILE A 132 11.60 -11.51 -9.61
N ASP A 133 10.62 -11.78 -10.47
CA ASP A 133 10.70 -11.58 -11.91
C ASP A 133 9.81 -10.43 -12.39
N LEU A 134 8.66 -10.25 -11.75
CA LEU A 134 7.71 -9.17 -12.01
C LEU A 134 7.22 -8.55 -10.70
N VAL A 135 7.20 -7.24 -10.64
CA VAL A 135 6.52 -6.47 -9.59
C VAL A 135 5.33 -5.75 -10.20
N ILE A 136 4.15 -5.96 -9.62
CA ILE A 136 2.91 -5.24 -9.94
C ILE A 136 2.66 -4.27 -8.79
N LEU A 137 2.72 -2.98 -9.10
CA LEU A 137 2.52 -1.87 -8.18
C LEU A 137 1.10 -1.34 -8.38
N THR A 138 0.31 -1.30 -7.31
CA THR A 138 -1.06 -0.76 -7.36
C THR A 138 -1.30 0.22 -6.23
N ASP A 139 -1.90 1.38 -6.52
CA ASP A 139 -2.38 2.30 -5.49
C ASP A 139 -1.28 2.70 -4.47
N LEU A 140 -0.21 3.32 -4.98
CA LEU A 140 0.96 3.70 -4.16
C LEU A 140 1.31 5.18 -4.25
N GLY A 141 0.77 5.88 -5.25
CA GLY A 141 1.13 7.24 -5.58
C GLY A 141 2.63 7.48 -5.81
N PHE A 142 2.94 8.63 -6.40
CA PHE A 142 4.33 9.04 -6.53
C PHE A 142 4.72 10.02 -5.41
N ASN A 143 5.32 9.50 -4.34
CA ASN A 143 5.84 10.31 -3.23
C ASN A 143 7.36 10.09 -3.00
N VAL A 144 7.95 10.79 -2.03
CA VAL A 144 9.39 10.68 -1.68
C VAL A 144 9.81 9.24 -1.36
N ASN A 145 8.94 8.46 -0.70
CA ASN A 145 9.25 7.09 -0.35
C ASN A 145 9.16 6.17 -1.59
N PHE A 146 8.22 6.44 -2.49
CA PHE A 146 8.14 5.74 -3.79
C PHE A 146 9.37 6.02 -4.66
N GLN A 147 9.92 7.24 -4.65
CA GLN A 147 11.16 7.55 -5.35
C GLN A 147 12.33 6.66 -4.91
N SER A 148 12.37 6.29 -3.63
CA SER A 148 13.38 5.37 -3.09
C SER A 148 13.21 3.96 -3.67
N LEU A 149 11.97 3.46 -3.71
CA LEU A 149 11.63 2.16 -4.31
C LEU A 149 11.94 2.15 -5.81
N LEU A 150 11.52 3.16 -6.56
CA LEU A 150 11.79 3.28 -7.99
C LEU A 150 13.29 3.26 -8.29
N SER A 151 14.09 3.98 -7.50
CA SER A 151 15.55 4.03 -7.67
C SER A 151 16.23 2.67 -7.47
N VAL A 152 15.64 1.78 -6.66
CA VAL A 152 16.10 0.40 -6.51
C VAL A 152 15.65 -0.42 -7.72
N LEU A 153 14.35 -0.36 -8.05
CA LEU A 153 13.77 -1.12 -9.16
C LEU A 153 14.48 -0.84 -10.50
N GLU A 154 14.80 0.42 -10.80
CA GLU A 154 15.55 0.85 -12.00
C GLU A 154 16.96 0.23 -12.12
N LYS A 155 17.55 -0.18 -10.99
CA LYS A 155 18.86 -0.83 -10.95
C LYS A 155 18.75 -2.35 -10.98
N THR A 156 17.54 -2.89 -10.95
CA THR A 156 17.31 -4.33 -11.06
C THR A 156 16.92 -4.72 -12.48
N ASN A 157 16.99 -6.01 -12.80
CA ASN A 157 16.44 -6.56 -14.04
C ASN A 157 14.97 -7.01 -13.88
N ILE A 158 14.32 -6.66 -12.77
CA ILE A 158 12.93 -7.04 -12.46
C ILE A 158 11.99 -6.25 -13.37
N LYS A 159 10.99 -6.93 -13.94
CA LYS A 159 9.94 -6.26 -14.72
C LYS A 159 8.98 -5.54 -13.77
N VAL A 160 8.51 -4.37 -14.17
CA VAL A 160 7.59 -3.57 -13.36
C VAL A 160 6.34 -3.24 -14.16
N ALA A 161 5.18 -3.47 -13.57
CA ALA A 161 3.89 -2.98 -14.06
C ALA A 161 3.28 -2.07 -12.98
N TYR A 162 2.75 -0.91 -13.38
CA TYR A 162 2.26 0.11 -12.47
C TYR A 162 0.85 0.55 -12.86
N TYR A 163 -0.09 0.42 -11.94
CA TYR A 163 -1.51 0.72 -12.11
C TYR A 163 -1.99 1.59 -10.95
N ASP A 164 -2.31 2.86 -11.20
CA ASP A 164 -2.59 3.81 -10.11
C ASP A 164 -3.55 4.89 -10.59
N HIS A 165 -4.20 5.60 -9.67
CA HIS A 165 -5.07 6.73 -9.96
C HIS A 165 -4.45 8.09 -9.57
N HIS A 166 -3.33 8.08 -8.85
CA HIS A 166 -2.61 9.29 -8.48
C HIS A 166 -1.73 9.78 -9.64
N GLU A 167 -2.17 10.81 -10.37
CA GLU A 167 -1.40 11.40 -11.47
C GLU A 167 -0.16 12.16 -10.97
N PRO A 168 1.08 11.71 -11.28
CA PRO A 168 2.28 12.46 -10.94
C PRO A 168 2.54 13.59 -11.94
N GLU A 169 3.57 14.40 -11.69
CA GLU A 169 4.02 15.43 -12.65
C GLU A 169 4.41 14.82 -14.01
N GLU A 170 4.21 15.55 -15.10
CA GLU A 170 4.39 15.07 -16.49
C GLU A 170 5.79 14.45 -16.75
N ASN A 171 6.84 15.04 -16.18
CA ASN A 171 8.21 14.51 -16.27
C ASN A 171 8.36 13.14 -15.58
N ILE A 172 7.67 12.94 -14.46
CA ILE A 172 7.63 11.67 -13.73
C ILE A 172 6.79 10.64 -14.50
N GLN A 173 5.63 11.02 -15.02
CA GLN A 173 4.82 10.14 -15.86
C GLN A 173 5.64 9.61 -17.03
N LYS A 174 6.38 10.48 -17.72
CA LYS A 174 7.26 10.09 -18.82
C LYS A 174 8.32 9.09 -18.36
N ARG A 175 8.99 9.35 -17.24
CA ARG A 175 10.00 8.44 -16.67
C ARG A 175 9.41 7.08 -16.34
N LEU A 176 8.25 7.03 -15.68
CA LEU A 176 7.57 5.78 -15.33
C LEU A 176 7.12 5.02 -16.58
N ASN A 177 6.58 5.71 -17.59
CA ASN A 177 6.18 5.10 -18.84
C ASN A 177 7.35 4.52 -19.65
N GLU A 178 8.53 5.14 -19.58
CA GLU A 178 9.75 4.61 -20.21
C GLU A 178 10.33 3.41 -19.44
N PHE A 179 10.22 3.42 -18.10
CA PHE A 179 10.77 2.39 -17.23
C PHE A 179 9.88 1.15 -17.10
N CYS A 180 8.60 1.34 -16.82
CA CYS A 180 7.67 0.25 -16.56
C CYS A 180 7.32 -0.47 -17.85
N LYS A 181 7.18 -1.80 -17.77
CA LYS A 181 6.71 -2.63 -18.87
C LYS A 181 5.26 -2.31 -19.24
N ASN A 182 4.45 -2.00 -18.24
CA ASN A 182 3.12 -1.45 -18.41
C ASN A 182 2.92 -0.32 -17.39
N TYR A 183 2.42 0.82 -17.85
CA TYR A 183 2.16 1.99 -17.03
C TYR A 183 0.76 2.49 -17.37
N VAL A 184 -0.16 2.38 -16.41
CA VAL A 184 -1.54 2.83 -16.55
C VAL A 184 -1.84 3.72 -15.36
N VAL A 185 -2.10 5.00 -15.65
CA VAL A 185 -2.56 5.94 -14.64
C VAL A 185 -3.77 6.69 -15.18
N ASP A 186 -4.83 6.73 -14.38
CA ASP A 186 -6.08 7.41 -14.70
C ASP A 186 -6.60 8.15 -13.47
N GLY A 187 -6.65 9.49 -13.50
CA GLY A 187 -7.17 10.29 -12.38
C GLY A 187 -8.69 10.26 -12.20
N VAL A 188 -9.43 9.51 -13.01
CA VAL A 188 -10.89 9.36 -12.95
C VAL A 188 -11.30 8.02 -12.33
N GLU A 189 -10.63 6.94 -12.72
CA GLU A 189 -10.89 5.58 -12.22
C GLU A 189 -10.05 5.30 -10.97
N THR A 190 -10.54 4.47 -10.05
CA THR A 190 -9.72 4.06 -8.90
C THR A 190 -8.78 2.91 -9.25
N SER A 191 -7.78 2.63 -8.42
CA SER A 191 -6.78 1.61 -8.70
C SER A 191 -7.39 0.22 -8.87
N SER A 192 -8.43 -0.13 -8.10
CA SER A 192 -9.15 -1.39 -8.27
C SER A 192 -9.99 -1.44 -9.56
N GLU A 193 -10.50 -0.30 -10.05
CA GLU A 193 -11.16 -0.21 -11.36
C GLU A 193 -10.17 -0.45 -12.50
N ILE A 194 -9.02 0.24 -12.46
CA ILE A 194 -7.93 0.09 -13.44
C ILE A 194 -7.45 -1.36 -13.51
N VAL A 195 -7.19 -1.98 -12.34
CA VAL A 195 -6.73 -3.37 -12.27
C VAL A 195 -7.80 -4.34 -12.78
N LYS A 196 -9.08 -4.10 -12.46
CA LYS A 196 -10.18 -4.90 -13.01
C LYS A 196 -10.22 -4.82 -14.54
N GLU A 197 -10.11 -3.63 -15.12
CA GLU A 197 -10.11 -3.46 -16.58
C GLU A 197 -8.91 -4.15 -17.24
N CYS A 198 -7.73 -4.08 -16.63
CA CYS A 198 -6.51 -4.67 -17.19
C CYS A 198 -6.47 -6.20 -17.08
N PHE A 199 -6.95 -6.78 -15.97
CA PHE A 199 -6.74 -8.20 -15.67
C PHE A 199 -8.01 -9.04 -15.76
N MET A 200 -9.17 -8.50 -15.39
CA MET A 200 -10.42 -9.26 -15.29
C MET A 200 -11.67 -8.45 -15.73
N PRO A 201 -11.69 -7.87 -16.95
CA PRO A 201 -12.71 -6.89 -17.34
C PRO A 201 -14.15 -7.44 -17.38
N SER A 202 -14.31 -8.75 -17.53
CA SER A 202 -15.63 -9.42 -17.59
C SER A 202 -15.97 -10.23 -16.34
N ASP A 203 -15.17 -10.16 -15.28
CA ASP A 203 -15.40 -10.96 -14.07
C ASP A 203 -16.34 -10.24 -13.08
N ASP A 204 -17.46 -10.89 -12.76
CA ASP A 204 -18.48 -10.33 -11.88
C ASP A 204 -17.97 -10.06 -10.46
N ILE A 205 -17.02 -10.84 -9.96
CA ILE A 205 -16.45 -10.67 -8.62
C ILE A 205 -15.47 -9.49 -8.66
N ALA A 206 -14.58 -9.42 -9.65
CA ALA A 206 -13.67 -8.29 -9.84
C ALA A 206 -14.44 -6.97 -9.98
N ASN A 207 -15.53 -6.96 -10.77
CA ASN A 207 -16.39 -5.79 -10.90
C ASN A 207 -17.03 -5.39 -9.55
N LYS A 208 -17.47 -6.36 -8.74
CA LYS A 208 -17.99 -6.07 -7.39
C LYS A 208 -16.92 -5.50 -6.47
N ILE A 209 -15.68 -6.01 -6.53
CA ILE A 209 -14.56 -5.50 -5.75
C ILE A 209 -14.26 -4.06 -6.16
N ALA A 210 -14.10 -3.80 -7.47
CA ALA A 210 -13.79 -2.48 -8.01
C ALA A 210 -14.83 -1.42 -7.61
N VAL A 211 -16.14 -1.73 -7.73
CA VAL A 211 -17.21 -0.83 -7.30
C VAL A 211 -17.13 -0.47 -5.81
N ARG A 212 -16.62 -1.36 -4.96
CA ARG A 212 -16.47 -1.12 -3.51
C ARG A 212 -15.18 -0.38 -3.19
N GLY A 213 -14.11 -0.60 -3.96
CA GLY A 213 -12.90 0.23 -3.92
C GLY A 213 -13.26 1.69 -4.22
N ALA A 214 -13.95 1.93 -5.35
CA ALA A 214 -14.44 3.26 -5.71
C ALA A 214 -15.40 3.89 -4.69
N ASP A 215 -16.28 3.09 -4.07
CA ASP A 215 -17.17 3.56 -3.01
C ASP A 215 -16.40 4.06 -1.76
N ALA A 216 -15.26 3.44 -1.44
CA ALA A 216 -14.40 3.82 -0.33
C ALA A 216 -13.53 5.03 -0.67
N ASP A 217 -12.82 5.00 -1.80
CA ASP A 217 -11.88 6.03 -2.23
C ASP A 217 -12.57 7.39 -2.40
N PHE A 218 -13.74 7.39 -3.07
CA PHE A 218 -14.57 8.58 -3.19
C PHE A 218 -15.39 8.94 -1.94
N ASN A 219 -15.16 8.25 -0.82
CA ASN A 219 -15.83 8.48 0.47
C ASN A 219 -17.38 8.49 0.38
N LYS A 220 -17.94 7.69 -0.54
CA LYS A 220 -19.39 7.63 -0.78
C LYS A 220 -20.08 6.73 0.25
N TYR A 221 -19.47 5.58 0.55
CA TYR A 221 -19.97 4.57 1.50
C TYR A 221 -21.45 4.19 1.30
N GLU A 222 -21.87 4.05 0.04
CA GLU A 222 -23.21 3.61 -0.35
C GLU A 222 -23.47 2.14 0.03
N PHE A 223 -22.41 1.33 0.08
CA PHE A 223 -22.50 -0.07 0.50
C PHE A 223 -22.12 -0.23 1.97
N VAL A 224 -22.97 -0.96 2.71
CA VAL A 224 -22.73 -1.27 4.12
C VAL A 224 -21.42 -2.04 4.27
N GLU A 225 -21.12 -2.95 3.36
CA GLU A 225 -19.89 -3.73 3.36
C GLU A 225 -18.65 -2.85 3.20
N THR A 226 -18.67 -1.86 2.30
CA THR A 226 -17.57 -0.91 2.13
C THR A 226 -17.30 -0.15 3.41
N LYS A 227 -18.35 0.40 4.04
CA LYS A 227 -18.23 1.13 5.30
C LYS A 227 -17.61 0.26 6.40
N ARG A 228 -18.01 -1.01 6.47
CA ARG A 228 -17.49 -1.96 7.46
C ARG A 228 -16.02 -2.29 7.19
N LEU A 229 -15.66 -2.55 5.94
CA LEU A 229 -14.27 -2.80 5.54
C LEU A 229 -13.39 -1.59 5.83
N GLN A 230 -13.81 -0.38 5.44
CA GLN A 230 -13.05 0.83 5.75
C GLN A 230 -12.89 1.05 7.26
N SER A 231 -13.94 0.78 8.05
CA SER A 231 -13.83 0.86 9.52
C SER A 231 -12.79 -0.11 10.08
N ILE A 232 -12.65 -1.29 9.49
CA ILE A 232 -11.61 -2.26 9.86
C ILE A 232 -10.23 -1.71 9.49
N LEU A 233 -10.05 -1.20 8.26
CA LEU A 233 -8.76 -0.71 7.74
C LEU A 233 -8.27 0.59 8.39
N ASN A 234 -9.21 1.42 8.88
CA ASN A 234 -8.88 2.60 9.68
C ASN A 234 -8.19 2.24 11.01
N ARG A 235 -8.28 0.98 11.45
CA ARG A 235 -7.46 0.42 12.53
C ARG A 235 -6.25 -0.28 11.89
N LYS A 236 -5.04 -0.04 12.41
CA LYS A 236 -3.89 -0.88 12.06
C LYS A 236 -4.15 -2.29 12.57
N ILE A 237 -4.36 -3.25 11.66
CA ILE A 237 -4.58 -4.66 11.97
C ILE A 237 -3.36 -5.50 11.59
N ALA A 238 -3.31 -6.73 12.08
CA ALA A 238 -2.25 -7.67 11.72
C ALA A 238 -2.31 -8.05 10.22
N ASP A 239 -1.17 -8.26 9.59
CA ASP A 239 -1.07 -8.56 8.15
C ASP A 239 -1.81 -9.87 7.78
N GLU A 240 -1.83 -10.86 8.68
CA GLU A 240 -2.58 -12.10 8.46
C GLU A 240 -4.09 -11.86 8.39
N ALA A 241 -4.59 -10.84 9.11
CA ALA A 241 -6.00 -10.45 9.03
C ALA A 241 -6.31 -9.71 7.71
N LEU A 242 -5.40 -8.86 7.23
CA LEU A 242 -5.51 -8.22 5.91
C LEU A 242 -5.48 -9.26 4.79
N GLU A 243 -4.58 -10.25 4.88
CA GLU A 243 -4.51 -11.37 3.94
C GLU A 243 -5.81 -12.16 3.94
N GLY A 244 -6.37 -12.46 5.12
CA GLY A 244 -7.68 -13.09 5.25
C GLY A 244 -8.81 -12.31 4.57
N ILE A 245 -8.84 -10.97 4.71
CA ILE A 245 -9.80 -10.11 4.02
C ILE A 245 -9.59 -10.19 2.51
N MET A 246 -8.38 -9.98 2.02
CA MET A 246 -8.03 -10.02 0.60
C MET A 246 -8.45 -11.35 -0.05
N LEU A 247 -8.19 -12.48 0.62
CA LEU A 247 -8.64 -13.81 0.16
C LEU A 247 -10.16 -13.91 0.06
N LEU A 248 -10.90 -13.43 1.08
CA LEU A 248 -12.37 -13.43 1.06
C LEU A 248 -12.93 -12.55 -0.07
N LEU A 249 -12.36 -11.37 -0.28
CA LEU A 249 -12.75 -10.47 -1.35
C LEU A 249 -12.53 -11.13 -2.72
N SER A 250 -11.40 -11.81 -2.93
CA SER A 250 -11.08 -12.54 -4.17
C SER A 250 -12.09 -13.66 -4.50
N GLU A 251 -12.84 -14.12 -3.50
CA GLU A 251 -13.92 -15.11 -3.61
C GLU A 251 -15.32 -14.48 -3.66
N GLY A 252 -15.41 -13.15 -3.68
CA GLY A 252 -16.68 -12.40 -3.67
C GLY A 252 -17.40 -12.42 -2.33
N LYS A 253 -16.71 -12.73 -1.23
CA LYS A 253 -17.27 -12.84 0.13
C LYS A 253 -17.06 -11.53 0.90
N PHE A 254 -17.99 -10.61 0.75
CA PHE A 254 -17.99 -9.32 1.46
C PHE A 254 -18.63 -9.40 2.86
N ASN A 255 -19.39 -10.46 3.13
CA ASN A 255 -20.07 -10.72 4.39
C ASN A 255 -19.64 -12.10 4.89
N ASP A 256 -18.55 -12.13 5.66
CA ASP A 256 -17.99 -13.34 6.26
C ASP A 256 -17.84 -13.16 7.78
N SER A 257 -17.88 -14.27 8.53
CA SER A 257 -17.65 -14.29 9.96
C SER A 257 -16.35 -13.62 10.43
N LEU A 258 -15.27 -13.69 9.64
CA LEU A 258 -14.02 -13.00 9.92
C LEU A 258 -14.20 -11.48 9.83
N ILE A 259 -14.86 -10.99 8.77
CA ILE A 259 -15.17 -9.57 8.58
C ILE A 259 -16.12 -9.09 9.69
N ASP A 260 -17.12 -9.89 10.07
CA ASP A 260 -18.02 -9.60 11.20
C ASP A 260 -17.28 -9.46 12.53
N LYS A 261 -16.33 -10.36 12.79
CA LYS A 261 -15.48 -10.31 13.98
C LYS A 261 -14.62 -9.05 13.98
N LEU A 262 -13.85 -8.83 12.90
CA LEU A 262 -12.94 -7.67 12.79
C LEU A 262 -13.69 -6.35 12.86
N TYR A 263 -14.87 -6.26 12.26
CA TYR A 263 -15.70 -5.07 12.32
C TYR A 263 -16.13 -4.76 13.76
N LYS A 264 -16.65 -5.74 14.52
CA LYS A 264 -17.01 -5.54 15.92
C LYS A 264 -15.82 -5.10 16.78
N GLU A 265 -14.65 -5.68 16.54
CA GLU A 265 -13.42 -5.25 17.21
C GLU A 265 -13.03 -3.82 16.84
N SER A 266 -13.22 -3.41 15.58
CA SER A 266 -12.98 -2.03 15.14
C SER A 266 -13.94 -1.04 15.80
N GLU A 267 -15.21 -1.41 16.00
CA GLU A 267 -16.19 -0.56 16.68
C GLU A 267 -15.83 -0.36 18.16
N ILE A 268 -15.43 -1.42 18.85
CA ILE A 268 -14.96 -1.36 20.24
C ILE A 268 -13.73 -0.44 20.32
N TRP A 269 -12.73 -0.70 19.50
CA TRP A 269 -11.50 0.09 19.46
C TRP A 269 -11.76 1.56 19.14
N HIS A 270 -12.63 1.85 18.17
CA HIS A 270 -12.98 3.21 17.78
C HIS A 270 -13.62 3.99 18.94
N ASN A 271 -14.54 3.36 19.67
CA ASN A 271 -15.15 3.97 20.85
C ASN A 271 -14.12 4.22 21.96
N GLU A 272 -13.18 3.29 22.18
CA GLU A 272 -12.07 3.49 23.11
C GLU A 272 -11.20 4.69 22.72
N GLN A 273 -10.87 4.82 21.42
CA GLN A 273 -10.09 5.95 20.92
C GLN A 273 -10.84 7.29 21.08
N ILE A 274 -12.16 7.32 20.89
CA ILE A 274 -12.97 8.52 21.17
C ILE A 274 -12.89 8.90 22.65
N GLU A 275 -12.98 7.93 23.56
CA GLU A 275 -12.83 8.19 24.99
C GLU A 275 -11.42 8.67 25.36
N ILE A 276 -10.38 8.13 24.70
CA ILE A 276 -9.01 8.63 24.85
C ILE A 276 -8.93 10.09 24.39
N LEU A 277 -9.44 10.43 23.19
CA LEU A 277 -9.45 11.80 22.67
C LEU A 277 -10.14 12.76 23.66
N LYS A 278 -11.32 12.38 24.19
CA LYS A 278 -12.05 13.18 25.19
C LYS A 278 -11.21 13.47 26.44
N ASN A 279 -10.39 12.52 26.88
CA ASN A 279 -9.60 12.59 28.09
C ASN A 279 -8.19 13.16 27.87
N GLN A 280 -7.68 13.12 26.63
CA GLN A 280 -6.32 13.53 26.24
C GLN A 280 -6.37 14.64 25.18
N THR A 281 -7.25 15.62 25.39
CA THR A 281 -7.28 16.86 24.60
C THR A 281 -6.51 17.96 25.32
N TYR A 282 -5.60 18.60 24.59
CA TYR A 282 -4.83 19.76 25.04
C TYR A 282 -5.24 20.98 24.22
N GLN A 283 -5.45 22.11 24.89
CA GLN A 283 -5.71 23.39 24.22
C GLN A 283 -4.53 24.32 24.44
N TYR A 284 -4.01 24.86 23.34
CA TYR A 284 -2.96 25.86 23.33
C TYR A 284 -3.51 27.13 22.68
N VAL A 285 -3.50 28.24 23.42
CA VAL A 285 -3.93 29.54 22.89
C VAL A 285 -2.69 30.37 22.60
N GLN A 286 -2.54 30.76 21.34
CA GLN A 286 -1.49 31.67 20.89
C GLN A 286 -2.08 33.04 20.59
N GLU A 287 -1.66 34.06 21.33
CA GLU A 287 -2.04 35.44 21.03
C GLU A 287 -1.22 35.99 19.85
N ASN A 288 -1.90 36.46 18.81
CA ASN A 288 -1.29 37.21 17.73
C ASN A 288 -1.75 38.68 17.79
N THR A 289 -0.81 39.59 17.94
CA THR A 289 -1.05 41.04 18.04
C THR A 289 -1.76 41.63 16.82
N THR A 290 -1.73 40.94 15.67
CA THR A 290 -2.28 41.42 14.40
C THR A 290 -3.57 40.70 14.00
N HIS A 291 -3.79 39.46 14.45
CA HIS A 291 -4.87 38.60 13.97
C HIS A 291 -5.79 38.05 15.08
N GLY A 292 -5.58 38.47 16.33
CA GLY A 292 -6.31 37.96 17.49
C GLY A 292 -5.69 36.66 18.04
N SER A 293 -6.38 36.01 18.97
CA SER A 293 -5.95 34.71 19.50
C SER A 293 -6.27 33.58 18.53
N VAL A 294 -5.35 32.62 18.38
CA VAL A 294 -5.55 31.33 17.70
C VAL A 294 -5.54 30.23 18.76
N THR A 295 -6.54 29.37 18.75
CA THR A 295 -6.61 28.23 19.67
C THR A 295 -6.35 26.94 18.89
N ILE A 296 -5.29 26.24 19.27
CA ILE A 296 -4.93 24.93 18.73
C ILE A 296 -5.41 23.88 19.72
N THR A 297 -6.26 22.97 19.26
CA THR A 297 -6.72 21.81 20.02
C THR A 297 -6.02 20.57 19.50
N ILE A 298 -5.18 19.96 20.34
CA ILE A 298 -4.42 18.76 20.03
C ILE A 298 -5.07 17.61 20.78
N GLY A 299 -5.38 16.50 20.09
CA GLY A 299 -5.82 15.28 20.73
C GLY A 299 -4.95 14.11 20.33
N LEU A 300 -4.59 13.28 21.31
CA LEU A 300 -3.77 12.09 21.09
C LEU A 300 -4.67 10.86 21.00
N SER A 301 -4.48 10.03 19.97
CA SER A 301 -5.16 8.74 19.84
C SER A 301 -4.34 7.74 19.03
N GLY A 302 -4.78 6.50 18.99
CA GLY A 302 -4.30 5.51 18.01
C GLY A 302 -4.99 5.60 16.65
N MET A 303 -5.89 6.56 16.44
CA MET A 303 -6.53 6.77 15.13
C MET A 303 -5.56 7.41 14.14
N ARG A 304 -5.85 7.26 12.85
CA ARG A 304 -5.18 8.07 11.83
C ARG A 304 -5.41 9.57 12.09
N PRO A 305 -4.43 10.44 11.79
CA PRO A 305 -4.51 11.87 12.10
C PRO A 305 -5.77 12.56 11.59
N GLU A 306 -6.23 12.23 10.37
CA GLU A 306 -7.41 12.82 9.74
C GLU A 306 -8.69 12.45 10.51
N LEU A 307 -8.81 11.17 10.87
CA LEU A 307 -9.95 10.66 11.63
C LEU A 307 -9.97 11.23 13.06
N ALA A 308 -8.81 11.26 13.72
CA ALA A 308 -8.65 11.90 15.03
C ALA A 308 -9.05 13.39 14.98
N THR A 309 -8.58 14.11 13.96
CA THR A 309 -8.90 15.52 13.74
C THR A 309 -10.40 15.75 13.56
N HIS A 310 -11.05 14.92 12.74
CA HIS A 310 -12.51 14.98 12.55
C HIS A 310 -13.27 14.77 13.87
N HIS A 311 -12.86 13.79 14.68
CA HIS A 311 -13.50 13.56 15.99
C HIS A 311 -13.25 14.68 16.98
N LEU A 312 -12.04 15.26 17.01
CA LEU A 312 -11.74 16.41 17.86
C LEU A 312 -12.61 17.61 17.50
N GLU A 313 -12.80 17.88 16.21
CA GLU A 313 -13.69 18.95 15.74
C GLU A 313 -15.13 18.70 16.21
N ARG A 314 -15.62 17.45 16.10
CA ARG A 314 -16.97 17.08 16.57
C ARG A 314 -17.11 17.25 18.08
N LEU A 315 -16.16 16.75 18.86
CA LEU A 315 -16.16 16.87 20.32
C LEU A 315 -16.12 18.33 20.77
N TYR A 316 -15.43 19.19 20.03
CA TYR A 316 -15.45 20.63 20.27
C TYR A 316 -16.82 21.24 19.97
N LYS A 317 -17.44 20.92 18.83
CA LYS A 317 -18.81 21.38 18.49
C LYS A 317 -19.87 20.91 19.50
N GLU A 318 -19.69 19.77 20.16
CA GLU A 318 -20.59 19.30 21.22
C GLU A 318 -20.50 20.17 22.49
N LYS A 319 -19.32 20.72 22.78
CA LYS A 319 -19.08 21.59 23.95
C LYS A 319 -19.32 23.07 23.66
N HIS A 320 -19.22 23.47 22.40
CA HIS A 320 -19.28 24.86 21.95
C HIS A 320 -20.31 25.01 20.83
N THR A 321 -21.28 25.93 21.00
CA THR A 321 -22.36 26.14 20.02
C THR A 321 -21.88 26.62 18.64
N GLN A 322 -20.66 27.16 18.53
CA GLN A 322 -20.04 27.58 17.28
C GLN A 322 -18.52 27.35 17.33
N ILE A 323 -17.91 27.00 16.20
CA ILE A 323 -16.45 27.03 16.05
C ILE A 323 -16.01 28.48 15.85
N GLU A 324 -15.08 28.93 16.69
CA GLU A 324 -14.47 30.25 16.55
C GLU A 324 -13.61 30.31 15.29
N LYS A 325 -13.59 31.47 14.60
CA LYS A 325 -12.90 31.65 13.31
C LYS A 325 -11.39 31.34 13.34
N ASN A 326 -10.78 31.25 14.53
CA ASN A 326 -9.35 31.04 14.73
C ASN A 326 -9.04 29.72 15.46
N GLN A 327 -9.86 28.70 15.25
CA GLN A 327 -9.68 27.38 15.86
C GLN A 327 -8.97 26.42 14.89
N ILE A 328 -7.93 25.74 15.36
CA ILE A 328 -7.21 24.69 14.63
C ILE A 328 -7.31 23.39 15.42
N PHE A 329 -7.60 22.28 14.75
CA PHE A 329 -7.63 20.93 15.33
C PHE A 329 -6.50 20.11 14.76
N VAL A 330 -5.79 19.38 15.63
CA VAL A 330 -4.70 18.49 15.25
C VAL A 330 -4.87 17.17 16.00
N GLY A 331 -5.29 16.13 15.29
CA GLY A 331 -5.22 14.76 15.75
C GLY A 331 -3.82 14.21 15.54
N ILE A 332 -3.25 13.59 16.58
CA ILE A 332 -1.96 12.89 16.54
C ILE A 332 -2.17 11.42 16.88
#